data_AF-A0A9E7B6W6-F1
#
_entry.id   AF-A0A9E7B6W6-F1
#
_cell.length_a   1.000
_cell.length_b   1.000
_cell.length_c   1.000
_cell.angle_alpha   90.00
_cell.angle_beta   90.00
_cell.angle_gamma   90.00
#
_symmetry.space_group_name_H-M   'P 1'
#
loop_
_entity.id
_entity.type
_entity.pdbx_description
1 polymer ?
#
loop_
_entity_poly.entity_id
_entity_poly.type
_entity_poly.pdbx_seq_one_letter_code
_entity_poly.pdbx_strand_id
1 'polypeptide(L)' 'MNKILVILLICFMLFTPDLNAQNKHGKSTKYTSYKGLVMAGYQGWFRAPGDEANSGWGHFG' A
#
# COMPACT_ATOMS: atom_id res chain seq x y z
N MET A 1 15.21 -21.83 -27.81
CA MET A 1 13.85 -21.27 -27.63
C MET A 1 13.13 -21.26 -28.97
N ASN A 2 11.93 -21.82 -29.04
CA ASN A 2 11.16 -21.82 -30.28
C ASN A 2 10.84 -20.37 -30.67
N LYS A 3 11.10 -19.98 -31.91
CA LYS A 3 10.87 -18.59 -32.40
C LYS A 3 9.43 -18.13 -32.16
N ILE A 4 8.48 -19.06 -32.26
CA ILE A 4 7.06 -18.85 -31.95
C ILE A 4 6.85 -18.40 -30.48
N LEU A 5 7.58 -19.00 -29.54
CA LEU A 5 7.51 -18.64 -28.12
C LEU A 5 7.97 -17.20 -27.88
N VAL A 6 9.02 -16.78 -28.58
CA VAL A 6 9.54 -15.39 -28.50
C VAL A 6 8.53 -14.39 -29.03
N ILE A 7 7.89 -14.70 -30.17
CA ILE A 7 6.88 -13.82 -30.77
C ILE A 7 5.67 -13.66 -29.85
N LEU A 8 5.18 -14.76 -29.25
CA LEU A 8 4.05 -14.71 -28.31
C LEU A 8 4.35 -13.86 -27.08
N LEU A 9 5.57 -13.93 -26.55
CA LEU A 9 5.99 -13.16 -25.37
C LEU A 9 6.06 -11.66 -25.67
N ILE A 10 6.54 -11.29 -26.86
CA ILE A 10 6.57 -9.89 -27.31
C ILE A 10 5.16 -9.36 -27.52
N CYS A 11 4.28 -10.14 -28.17
CA CYS A 11 2.88 -9.76 -28.32
C CYS A 11 2.20 -9.55 -26.96
N PHE A 12 2.46 -10.43 -25.99
CA PHE A 12 1.88 -10.27 -24.65
C PHE A 12 2.34 -8.97 -23.97
N MET A 13 3.63 -8.62 -24.04
CA MET A 13 4.16 -7.38 -23.47
C MET A 13 3.65 -6.11 -24.15
N LEU A 14 3.30 -6.16 -25.44
CA LEU A 14 2.78 -5.01 -26.18
C LEU A 14 1.29 -4.73 -25.91
N PHE A 15 0.55 -5.71 -25.36
CA PHE A 15 -0.89 -5.62 -25.11
C PHE A 15 -1.27 -5.46 -23.63
N THR A 16 -0.31 -5.29 -22.72
CA THR A 16 -0.65 -5.01 -21.32
C THR A 16 -1.08 -3.55 -21.15
N PRO A 17 -2.28 -3.28 -20.60
CA PRO A 17 -2.66 -1.92 -20.22
C PRO A 17 -1.78 -1.41 -19.08
N ASP A 18 -1.50 -0.10 -19.05
CA ASP A 18 -0.74 0.54 -17.97
C ASP A 18 -1.46 0.38 -16.63
N LEU A 19 -0.93 -0.49 -15.77
CA LEU A 19 -1.41 -0.69 -14.41
C LEU A 19 -0.97 0.49 -13.53
N ASN A 20 -1.75 1.57 -13.54
CA ASN A 20 -1.53 2.70 -12.65
C ASN A 20 -2.16 2.41 -11.28
N ALA A 21 -1.34 2.26 -10.25
CA ALA A 21 -1.84 2.21 -8.87
C ALA A 21 -2.42 3.57 -8.48
N GLN A 22 -3.59 3.58 -7.83
CA GLN A 22 -4.21 4.82 -7.37
C GLN A 22 -3.34 5.49 -6.30
N ASN A 23 -3.07 6.78 -6.48
CA ASN A 23 -2.43 7.59 -5.44
C ASN A 23 -3.41 7.75 -4.26
N LYS A 24 -2.96 7.39 -3.05
CA LYS A 24 -3.77 7.51 -1.82
C LYS A 24 -3.84 8.94 -1.29
N HIS A 25 -3.00 9.83 -1.81
CA HIS A 25 -2.95 11.24 -1.44
C HIS A 25 -3.87 12.08 -2.34
N GLY A 26 -4.47 13.11 -1.76
CA GLY A 26 -5.20 14.11 -2.52
C GLY A 26 -4.28 14.91 -3.44
N LYS A 27 -4.86 15.54 -4.48
CA LYS A 27 -4.13 16.41 -5.42
C LYS A 27 -3.49 17.63 -4.76
N SER A 28 -4.01 18.03 -3.60
CA SER A 28 -3.49 19.13 -2.80
C SER A 28 -3.63 18.81 -1.31
N THR A 29 -2.80 19.44 -0.49
CA THR A 29 -2.85 19.36 0.97
C THR A 29 -2.74 20.76 1.56
N LYS A 30 -3.47 21.02 2.65
CA LYS A 30 -3.31 22.25 3.45
C LYS A 30 -2.03 22.22 4.30
N TYR A 31 -1.44 21.03 4.46
CA TYR A 31 -0.27 20.79 5.29
C TYR A 31 0.88 20.32 4.39
N THR A 32 1.55 21.27 3.75
CA THR A 32 2.72 21.00 2.88
C THR A 32 4.00 20.73 3.68
N SER A 33 3.97 20.96 5.00
CA SER A 33 5.06 20.71 5.94
C SER A 33 4.51 20.29 7.30
N TYR A 34 5.29 19.52 8.06
CA TYR A 34 5.01 19.13 9.44
C TYR A 34 5.58 20.11 10.48
N LYS A 35 6.32 21.14 10.06
CA LYS A 35 6.95 22.09 11.00
C LYS A 35 5.88 22.80 11.83
N GLY A 36 5.98 22.70 13.16
CA GLY A 36 5.03 23.32 14.09
C GLY A 36 3.68 22.61 14.18
N LEU A 37 3.52 21.46 13.52
CA LEU A 37 2.34 20.61 13.64
C LEU A 37 2.64 19.43 14.56
N VAL A 38 1.69 19.10 15.43
CA VAL A 38 1.73 17.86 16.20
C VAL A 38 1.15 16.75 15.34
N MET A 39 1.96 15.72 15.07
CA MET A 39 1.49 14.51 14.38
C MET A 39 0.73 13.62 15.36
N ALA A 40 -0.58 13.82 15.44
CA ALA A 40 -1.49 12.91 16.14
C ALA A 40 -1.90 11.77 15.18
N GLY A 41 -0.98 10.83 14.95
CA GLY A 41 -1.26 9.61 14.21
C GLY A 41 -1.64 8.47 15.16
N TYR A 42 -2.71 7.74 14.86
CA TYR A 42 -2.98 6.45 15.50
C TYR A 42 -1.95 5.43 14.98
N GLN A 43 -0.91 5.15 15.78
CA GLN A 43 0.01 4.05 15.50
C GLN A 43 -0.69 2.72 15.82
N GLY A 44 -1.51 2.25 14.89
CA GLY A 44 -1.96 0.85 14.81
C GLY A 44 -2.89 0.35 15.93
N TRP A 45 -3.69 -0.66 15.58
CA TRP A 45 -4.45 -1.45 16.53
C TRP A 45 -3.52 -2.52 17.11
N PHE A 46 -2.77 -2.15 18.16
CA PHE A 46 -1.99 -3.11 18.92
C PHE A 46 -2.89 -3.76 19.97
N ARG A 47 -2.92 -5.09 19.99
CA ARG A 47 -3.51 -5.84 21.09
C ARG A 47 -2.48 -6.03 22.20
N ALA A 48 -2.95 -6.05 23.43
CA ALA A 48 -2.12 -6.26 24.61
C ALA A 48 -2.78 -7.26 25.56
N PRO A 49 -2.01 -8.01 26.37
CA PRO A 49 -2.58 -8.87 27.41
C PRO A 49 -3.51 -8.07 28.35
N GLY A 50 -4.76 -8.53 28.49
CA GLY A 50 -5.77 -7.88 29.33
C GLY A 50 -6.65 -6.84 28.61
N ASP A 51 -6.50 -6.67 27.29
CA ASP A 51 -7.50 -5.98 26.49
C ASP A 51 -8.79 -6.80 26.31
N GLU A 52 -9.87 -6.17 25.84
CA GLU A 52 -11.17 -6.82 25.65
C GLU A 52 -11.13 -8.00 24.65
N ALA A 53 -10.12 -8.04 23.78
CA ALA A 53 -9.94 -9.12 22.82
C ALA A 53 -9.33 -10.39 23.44
N ASN A 54 -8.79 -10.34 24.67
CA ASN A 54 -8.21 -11.48 25.40
C ASN A 54 -7.25 -12.35 24.57
N SER A 55 -6.58 -11.75 23.58
CA SER A 55 -5.78 -12.48 22.58
C SER A 55 -4.28 -12.25 22.72
N GLY A 56 -3.84 -11.55 23.77
CA GLY A 56 -2.42 -11.24 23.99
C GLY A 56 -1.86 -10.22 22.99
N TRP A 57 -0.55 -10.23 22.80
CA TRP A 57 0.13 -9.29 21.89
C TRP A 57 -0.16 -9.60 20.42
N GLY A 58 -0.51 -8.58 19.64
CA GLY A 58 -0.69 -8.72 18.20
C GLY A 58 -0.69 -7.36 17.48
N HIS A 59 -0.33 -7.35 16.20
CA HIS A 59 -0.30 -6.15 15.37
C HIS A 59 -1.07 -6.44 14.08
N PHE A 60 -2.23 -5.79 13.95
CA PHE A 60 -3.32 -6.23 13.06
C PHE A 60 -3.85 -7.62 13.50
N GLY A 61 -5.15 -7.87 13.29
CA GLY A 61 -5.86 -9.03 13.84
C GLY A 61 -5.20 -10.37 13.54
#